data_AF-A0A6G0VYX2-F1
#
_entry.id   AF-A0A6G0VYX2-F1
#
_cell.length_a   1.000
_cell.length_b   1.000
_cell.length_c   1.000
_cell.angle_alpha   90.00
_cell.angle_beta   90.00
_cell.angle_gamma   90.00
#
_symmetry.space_group_name_H-M   'P 1'
#
loop_
_entity.id
_entity.type
_entity.pdbx_description
1 polymer ?
#
loop_
_entity_poly.entity_id
_entity_poly.type
_entity_poly.pdbx_seq_one_letter_code
_entity_poly.pdbx_strand_id
1 'polypeptide(L)'
;MESDEELVIIALLLDEEDEEERRGNKRKHRMWIHDIFKKRSQFGEYHTLFTDLLNDDVKFFQYFRMSHAKFKTLLDILSPHILRQNTTYREAIEPEQKLAVCLRYVLKTISFKY
;
A
#
# COMPACT_ATOMS: atom_id res chain seq x y z
N MET A 1 -41.88 9.43 42.14
CA MET A 1 -42.28 8.98 40.79
C MET A 1 -41.81 9.97 39.75
N GLU A 2 -42.06 11.27 39.90
CA GLU A 2 -41.60 12.32 38.96
C GLU A 2 -40.06 12.49 38.91
N SER A 3 -39.35 12.27 40.03
CA SER A 3 -37.87 12.39 40.04
C SER A 3 -37.12 11.28 39.31
N ASP A 4 -37.70 10.07 39.24
CA ASP A 4 -37.05 8.93 38.58
C ASP A 4 -37.14 9.09 37.05
N GLU A 5 -38.24 9.66 36.56
CA GLU A 5 -38.41 10.05 35.16
C GLU A 5 -37.48 11.20 34.79
N GLU A 6 -37.34 12.22 35.64
CA GLU A 6 -36.35 13.29 35.46
C GLU A 6 -34.92 12.76 35.42
N LEU A 7 -34.56 11.81 36.30
CA LEU A 7 -33.25 11.17 36.32
C LEU A 7 -32.97 10.38 35.03
N VAL A 8 -33.97 9.68 34.49
CA VAL A 8 -33.86 8.97 33.21
C VAL A 8 -33.69 9.94 32.06
N ILE A 9 -34.42 11.05 32.04
CA ILE A 9 -34.29 12.10 31.02
C ILE A 9 -32.90 12.73 31.08
N ILE A 10 -32.40 13.06 32.28
CA ILE A 10 -31.04 13.60 32.47
C ILE A 10 -29.98 12.60 32.00
N ALA A 11 -30.12 11.31 32.33
CA ALA A 11 -29.18 10.29 31.88
C ALA A 11 -29.16 10.14 30.34
N LEU A 12 -30.33 10.16 29.69
CA LEU A 12 -30.43 10.09 28.24
C LEU A 12 -29.79 11.31 27.55
N LEU A 13 -30.01 12.51 28.10
CA LEU A 13 -29.42 13.75 27.56
C LEU A 13 -27.89 13.75 27.70
N LEU A 14 -27.36 13.26 28.81
CA LEU A 14 -25.92 13.14 29.04
C LEU A 14 -25.27 12.11 28.10
N ASP A 15 -25.91 10.97 27.87
CA ASP A 15 -25.43 9.96 26.91
C ASP A 15 -25.42 10.51 25.46
N GLU A 16 -26.40 11.35 25.11
CA GLU A 16 -26.49 11.99 23.79
C GLU A 16 -25.38 13.04 23.59
N GLU A 17 -25.11 13.88 24.60
CA GLU A 17 -23.97 14.82 24.61
C GLU A 17 -22.61 14.10 24.53
N ASP A 18 -22.40 13.03 25.31
CA ASP A 18 -21.17 12.23 25.31
C ASP A 18 -20.94 11.55 23.95
N GLU A 19 -22.00 11.06 23.29
CA GLU A 19 -21.93 10.50 21.94
C GLU A 19 -21.65 11.57 20.88
N GLU A 20 -22.21 12.77 21.01
CA GLU A 20 -21.91 13.91 20.12
C GLU A 20 -20.46 14.39 20.28
N GLU A 21 -19.94 14.48 21.50
CA GLU A 21 -18.52 14.77 21.75
C GLU A 21 -17.62 13.68 21.15
N ARG A 22 -17.96 12.40 21.33
CA ARG A 22 -17.24 11.27 20.71
C ARG A 22 -17.30 11.33 19.19
N ARG A 23 -18.37 11.84 18.57
CA ARG A 23 -18.49 12.01 17.12
C ARG A 23 -17.66 13.19 16.61
N GLY A 24 -17.67 14.32 17.32
CA GLY A 24 -16.91 15.52 16.98
C GLY A 24 -15.39 15.34 17.13
N ASN A 25 -14.96 14.50 18.09
CA ASN A 25 -13.55 14.33 18.44
C ASN A 25 -12.88 13.10 17.82
N LYS A 26 -13.50 12.46 16.80
CA LYS A 26 -12.81 11.44 15.98
C LYS A 26 -11.75 12.11 15.13
N ARG A 27 -10.59 12.37 15.73
CA ARG A 27 -9.33 12.64 15.00
C ARG A 27 -9.25 11.62 13.88
N LYS A 28 -9.27 12.07 12.62
CA LYS A 28 -9.05 11.20 11.45
C LYS A 28 -7.76 10.43 11.71
N HIS A 29 -7.88 9.15 12.04
CA HIS A 29 -6.72 8.33 12.34
C HIS A 29 -5.82 8.36 11.11
N ARG A 30 -4.55 8.69 11.28
CA ARG A 30 -3.59 8.66 10.16
C ARG A 30 -3.58 7.23 9.65
N MET A 31 -4.08 7.04 8.43
CA MET A 31 -4.07 5.73 7.80
C MET A 31 -2.60 5.34 7.57
N TRP A 32 -2.15 4.24 8.18
CA TRP A 32 -0.81 3.70 7.93
C TRP A 32 -0.67 3.38 6.43
N ILE A 33 -1.65 2.67 5.88
CA ILE A 33 -1.71 2.30 4.46
C ILE A 33 -3.05 2.76 3.90
N HIS A 34 -3.01 3.52 2.81
CA HIS A 34 -4.19 3.94 2.08
C HIS A 34 -4.89 2.72 1.45
N ASP A 35 -6.22 2.69 1.41
CA ASP A 35 -7.00 1.52 0.95
C ASP A 35 -6.65 1.06 -0.47
N ILE A 36 -6.31 2.00 -1.35
CA ILE A 36 -5.82 1.70 -2.71
C ILE A 36 -4.60 0.77 -2.69
N PHE A 37 -3.69 0.93 -1.72
CA PHE A 37 -2.48 0.12 -1.61
C PHE A 37 -2.70 -1.20 -0.86
N LYS A 38 -3.82 -1.36 -0.15
CA LYS A 38 -4.16 -2.64 0.49
C LYS A 38 -4.42 -3.74 -0.54
N LYS A 39 -4.95 -3.38 -1.71
CA LYS A 39 -5.25 -4.32 -2.80
C LYS A 39 -4.09 -4.52 -3.79
N ARG A 40 -2.84 -4.28 -3.36
CA ARG A 40 -1.63 -4.40 -4.20
C ARG A 40 -1.40 -5.80 -4.78
N SER A 41 -1.84 -6.85 -4.08
CA SER A 41 -1.71 -8.23 -4.53
C SER A 41 -2.66 -8.55 -5.69
N GLN A 42 -3.79 -7.84 -5.77
CA GLN A 42 -4.80 -8.03 -6.81
C GLN A 42 -4.60 -7.09 -7.99
N PHE A 43 -4.32 -5.81 -7.73
CA PHE A 43 -4.28 -4.76 -8.75
C PHE A 43 -2.91 -4.12 -8.94
N GLY A 44 -1.91 -4.54 -8.17
CA GLY A 44 -0.57 -3.97 -8.29
C GLY A 44 0.08 -4.38 -9.61
N GLU A 45 0.74 -3.41 -10.26
CA GLU A 45 1.40 -3.59 -11.57
C GLU A 45 2.31 -4.82 -11.61
N TYR A 46 3.01 -5.11 -10.52
CA TYR A 46 3.81 -6.33 -10.41
C TYR A 46 2.96 -7.60 -10.59
N HIS A 47 1.88 -7.76 -9.84
CA HIS A 47 1.09 -8.99 -9.86
C HIS A 47 0.27 -9.14 -11.14
N THR A 48 -0.10 -8.03 -11.79
CA THR A 48 -0.95 -8.05 -12.98
C THR A 48 -0.17 -8.07 -14.29
N LEU A 49 1.05 -7.52 -14.34
CA LEU A 49 1.80 -7.36 -15.59
C LEU A 49 3.12 -8.12 -15.61
N PHE A 50 3.80 -8.28 -14.47
CA PHE A 50 5.16 -8.82 -14.46
C PHE A 50 5.22 -10.26 -14.99
N THR A 51 4.26 -11.10 -14.60
CA THR A 51 4.16 -12.49 -15.08
C THR A 51 4.01 -12.55 -16.60
N ASP A 52 3.21 -11.67 -17.20
CA ASP A 52 3.03 -11.62 -18.64
C ASP A 52 4.30 -11.14 -19.35
N LEU A 53 5.05 -10.21 -18.74
CA LEU A 53 6.33 -9.76 -19.26
C LEU A 53 7.37 -10.89 -19.24
N LEU A 54 7.37 -11.76 -18.22
CA LEU A 54 8.29 -12.90 -18.17
C LEU A 54 8.08 -13.91 -19.30
N ASN A 55 6.88 -13.95 -19.89
CA ASN A 55 6.57 -14.83 -21.02
C ASN A 55 6.91 -14.23 -22.39
N ASP A 56 7.25 -12.93 -22.46
CA ASP A 56 7.55 -12.20 -23.69
C ASP A 56 8.83 -11.37 -23.51
N ASP A 57 9.97 -11.97 -23.87
CA ASP A 57 11.29 -11.34 -23.75
C ASP A 57 11.39 -9.99 -24.48
N VAL A 58 10.68 -9.82 -25.60
CA VAL A 58 10.69 -8.58 -26.37
C VAL A 58 9.99 -7.48 -25.59
N LYS A 59 8.79 -7.77 -25.05
CA LYS A 59 8.08 -6.80 -24.20
C LYS A 59 8.81 -6.56 -22.89
N PHE A 60 9.40 -7.58 -22.28
CA PHE A 60 10.23 -7.42 -21.09
C PHE A 60 11.36 -6.42 -21.35
N PHE A 61 12.08 -6.59 -22.46
CA PHE A 61 13.16 -5.70 -22.84
C PHE A 61 12.66 -4.28 -23.14
N GLN A 62 11.52 -4.11 -23.82
CA GLN A 62 10.95 -2.79 -24.06
C GLN A 62 10.54 -2.09 -22.75
N TYR A 63 10.02 -2.86 -21.81
CA TYR A 63 9.50 -2.37 -20.53
C TYR A 63 10.62 -1.99 -19.55
N PHE A 64 11.63 -2.86 -19.37
CA PHE A 64 12.74 -2.67 -18.43
C PHE A 64 14.05 -2.20 -19.07
N ARG A 65 14.10 -2.07 -20.40
CA ARG A 65 15.32 -1.71 -21.17
C ARG A 65 16.51 -2.63 -20.88
N MET A 66 16.25 -3.84 -20.43
CA MET A 66 17.23 -4.88 -20.13
C MET A 66 16.60 -6.26 -20.28
N SER A 67 17.42 -7.29 -20.50
CA SER A 67 16.94 -8.67 -20.53
C SER A 67 16.58 -9.17 -19.13
N HIS A 68 15.73 -10.19 -19.06
CA HIS A 68 15.37 -10.83 -17.79
C HIS A 68 16.61 -11.35 -17.03
N ALA A 69 17.61 -11.91 -17.74
CA ALA A 69 18.86 -12.33 -17.13
C ALA A 69 19.60 -11.17 -16.42
N LYS A 70 19.69 -10.00 -17.07
CA LYS A 70 20.31 -8.81 -16.46
C LYS A 70 19.51 -8.28 -15.28
N PHE A 71 18.19 -8.30 -15.39
CA PHE A 71 17.30 -7.93 -14.29
C PHE A 71 17.54 -8.83 -13.08
N LYS A 72 17.65 -10.15 -13.28
CA LYS A 72 17.94 -11.10 -12.20
C LYS A 72 19.30 -10.87 -11.57
N THR A 73 20.36 -10.64 -12.37
CA THR A 73 21.67 -10.29 -11.83
C THR A 73 21.64 -9.02 -10.98
N LEU A 74 20.92 -8.00 -11.44
CA LEU A 74 20.74 -6.76 -10.68
C LEU A 74 19.95 -7.01 -9.38
N LEU A 75 18.92 -7.86 -9.44
CA LEU A 75 18.15 -8.27 -8.28
C LEU A 75 19.04 -8.99 -7.26
N ASP A 76 19.88 -9.92 -7.68
CA ASP A 76 20.76 -10.68 -6.77
C ASP A 76 21.73 -9.75 -6.03
N ILE A 77 22.26 -8.73 -6.72
CA ILE A 77 23.14 -7.72 -6.13
C ILE A 77 22.38 -6.84 -5.13
N LEU A 78 21.17 -6.40 -5.46
CA LEU A 78 20.41 -5.44 -4.66
C LEU A 78 19.58 -6.08 -3.55
N SER A 79 19.20 -7.34 -3.70
CA SER A 79 18.36 -8.10 -2.78
C SER A 79 18.80 -7.93 -1.31
N PRO A 80 20.07 -8.15 -0.94
CA PRO A 80 20.50 -7.99 0.46
C PRO A 80 20.35 -6.55 1.00
N HIS A 81 20.36 -5.54 0.13
CA HIS A 81 20.25 -4.13 0.52
C HIS A 81 18.81 -3.64 0.62
N ILE A 82 17.89 -4.25 -0.12
CA ILE A 82 16.49 -3.82 -0.21
C ILE A 82 15.52 -4.77 0.48
N LEU A 83 15.96 -5.97 0.87
CA LEU A 83 15.15 -6.93 1.62
C LEU A 83 14.74 -6.33 2.97
N ARG A 84 13.48 -6.56 3.35
CA ARG A 84 12.93 -6.16 4.64
C ARG A 84 12.23 -7.34 5.27
N GLN A 85 12.28 -7.43 6.59
CA GLN A 85 11.61 -8.47 7.34
C GLN A 85 10.09 -8.25 7.34
N ASN A 86 9.34 -9.34 7.22
CA ASN A 86 7.90 -9.35 7.47
C ASN A 86 7.63 -9.04 8.95
N THR A 87 6.60 -8.22 9.22
CA THR A 87 6.16 -7.96 10.59
C THR A 87 4.75 -8.50 10.79
N THR A 88 4.35 -8.73 12.04
CA THR A 88 2.99 -9.20 12.39
C THR A 88 1.88 -8.30 11.83
N TYR A 89 2.20 -7.03 11.57
CA TYR A 89 1.25 -6.03 11.08
C TYR A 89 1.22 -5.90 9.56
N ARG A 90 2.29 -6.31 8.85
CA ARG A 90 2.35 -6.25 7.38
C ARG A 90 3.40 -7.16 6.78
N GLU A 91 3.07 -7.66 5.59
CA GLU A 91 4.05 -8.24 4.69
C GLU A 91 4.97 -7.16 4.14
N ALA A 92 6.25 -7.47 4.11
CA ALA A 92 7.24 -6.71 3.39
C ALA A 92 6.96 -6.79 1.89
N ILE A 93 7.32 -5.72 1.18
CA ILE A 93 7.35 -5.75 -0.28
C ILE A 93 8.62 -6.51 -0.67
N GLU A 94 8.48 -7.53 -1.51
CA GLU A 94 9.60 -8.34 -1.95
C GLU A 94 10.63 -7.50 -2.74
N PRO A 95 11.93 -7.82 -2.66
CA PRO A 95 12.99 -7.14 -3.43
C PRO A 95 12.68 -7.01 -4.92
N GLU A 96 12.16 -8.09 -5.52
CA GLU A 96 11.82 -8.13 -6.95
C GLU A 96 10.73 -7.12 -7.31
N GLN A 97 9.69 -7.03 -6.48
CA GLN A 97 8.60 -6.08 -6.62
C GLN A 97 9.12 -4.64 -6.52
N LYS A 98 10.00 -4.36 -5.55
CA LYS A 98 10.62 -3.04 -5.39
C LYS A 98 11.43 -2.66 -6.62
N LEU A 99 12.25 -3.59 -7.10
CA LEU A 99 13.11 -3.35 -8.25
C LEU A 99 12.29 -3.08 -9.52
N ALA A 100 11.27 -3.90 -9.78
CA ALA A 100 10.39 -3.75 -10.94
C ALA A 100 9.70 -2.37 -10.97
N VAL A 101 9.09 -1.96 -9.86
CA VAL A 101 8.40 -0.65 -9.75
C VAL A 101 9.40 0.51 -9.83
N CYS A 102 10.56 0.39 -9.20
CA CYS A 102 11.61 1.40 -9.24
C CYS A 102 12.13 1.62 -10.66
N LEU A 103 12.51 0.54 -11.35
CA LEU A 103 13.00 0.61 -12.73
C LEU A 103 11.94 1.18 -13.65
N ARG A 104 10.67 0.77 -13.51
CA ARG A 104 9.57 1.35 -14.28
C ARG A 104 9.50 2.87 -14.14
N TYR A 105 9.58 3.38 -12.92
CA TYR A 105 9.54 4.82 -12.67
C TYR A 105 10.76 5.54 -13.25
N VAL A 106 11.96 5.03 -13.00
CA VAL A 106 13.22 5.64 -13.47
C VAL A 106 13.31 5.63 -14.99
N LEU A 107 13.05 4.50 -15.64
CA LEU A 107 13.14 4.39 -17.11
C LEU A 107 12.07 5.24 -17.81
N LYS A 108 10.88 5.34 -17.23
CA LYS A 108 9.83 6.24 -17.72
C LYS A 108 10.33 7.68 -17.69
N THR A 109 10.88 8.16 -16.57
CA THR A 109 11.36 9.54 -16.45
C THR A 109 12.57 9.85 -17.35
N ILE A 110 13.46 8.88 -17.59
CA ILE A 110 14.56 9.02 -18.56
C ILE A 110 13.98 9.20 -19.97
N SER A 111 12.97 8.40 -20.35
CA SER A 111 12.35 8.50 -21.67
C SER A 111 11.60 9.79 -21.94
N PHE A 112 11.20 10.56 -20.92
CA PHE A 112 10.54 11.87 -21.07
C PHE A 112 11.53 13.04 -21.17
N LYS A 113 12.81 12.82 -20.86
CA LYS A 113 13.86 13.86 -20.87
C LYS A 113 14.61 13.95 -22.20
N TYR A 114 14.35 13.03 -23.14
CA TYR A 114 14.87 13.03 -24.50
C TYR A 114 13.70 13.29 -25.47
#